data_AF-A0A1V1PM51-F1
#
_entry.id   AF-A0A1V1PM51-F1
#
_cell.length_a   1.000
_cell.length_b   1.000
_cell.length_c   1.000
_cell.angle_alpha   90.00
_cell.angle_beta   90.00
_cell.angle_gamma   90.00
#
_symmetry.space_group_name_H-M   'P 1'
#
loop_
_entity.id
_entity.type
_entity.pdbx_description
1 polymer ?
#
loop_
_entity_poly.entity_id
_entity_poly.type
_entity_poly.pdbx_seq_one_letter_code
_entity_poly.pdbx_strand_id
1 'polypeptide(L)' 'MLGWALTFLVLAIIAGVFGFGIVAFAAAEIARILFFLFVVLFVLGLIGGLRTRA' A
#
# COMPACT_ATOMS: atom_id res chain seq x y z
N MET A 1 11.43 -26.47 11.56
CA MET A 1 10.66 -25.41 10.88
C MET A 1 11.04 -24.01 11.37
N LEU A 2 11.09 -23.75 12.70
CA LEU A 2 11.54 -22.46 13.27
C LEU A 2 12.92 -21.98 12.78
N GLY A 3 13.89 -22.89 12.60
CA GLY A 3 15.20 -22.53 12.05
C GLY A 3 15.14 -21.96 10.63
N TRP A 4 14.35 -22.56 9.74
CA TRP A 4 14.16 -22.06 8.36
C TRP A 4 13.43 -20.72 8.34
N ALA A 5 12.40 -20.55 9.17
CA ALA A 5 11.68 -19.28 9.30
C ALA A 5 12.62 -18.14 9.77
N LEU A 6 13.52 -18.41 10.71
CA LEU A 6 14.49 -17.43 11.19
C LEU A 6 15.51 -17.05 10.10
N THR A 7 15.96 -18.01 9.30
CA THR A 7 16.83 -17.72 8.14
C THR A 7 16.11 -16.87 7.10
N PHE A 8 14.86 -17.18 6.77
CA PHE A 8 14.06 -16.37 5.85
C PHE A 8 13.78 -14.96 6.39
N LEU A 9 13.59 -14.81 7.69
CA LEU A 9 13.43 -13.51 8.33
C LEU A 9 14.67 -12.62 8.12
N VAL A 10 15.86 -13.18 8.37
CA VAL A 10 17.12 -12.45 8.15
C VAL A 10 17.32 -12.09 6.67
N LEU A 11 17.04 -13.03 5.77
CA LEU A 11 17.11 -12.79 4.31
C LEU A 11 16.13 -11.70 3.87
N ALA A 12 14.91 -11.69 4.40
CA ALA A 12 13.90 -10.67 4.09
C ALA A 12 14.33 -9.27 4.55
N ILE A 13 14.98 -9.15 5.72
CA ILE A 13 15.50 -7.87 6.22
C ILE A 13 16.66 -7.38 5.34
N ILE A 14 17.61 -8.26 5.01
CA ILE A 14 18.75 -7.95 4.14
C ILE A 14 18.22 -7.50 2.76
N ALA A 15 17.31 -8.27 2.15
CA ALA A 15 16.66 -7.89 0.91
C ALA A 15 15.95 -6.54 1.05
N GLY A 16 15.23 -6.35 2.18
CA GLY A 16 14.60 -5.12 2.66
C GLY A 16 15.47 -3.88 2.49
N VAL A 17 16.65 -3.93 3.12
CA VAL A 17 17.59 -2.81 3.21
C VAL A 17 18.36 -2.59 1.90
N PHE A 18 18.76 -3.66 1.20
CA PHE A 18 19.65 -3.55 0.05
C PHE A 18 18.95 -3.52 -1.32
N GLY A 19 17.72 -4.04 -1.44
CA GLY A 19 17.10 -4.32 -2.73
C GLY A 19 15.79 -3.59 -3.03
N PHE A 20 15.04 -3.17 -2.00
CA PHE A 20 13.70 -2.61 -2.24
C PHE A 20 13.67 -1.10 -2.54
N GLY A 21 14.81 -0.39 -2.52
CA GLY A 21 14.81 1.07 -2.75
C GLY A 21 14.14 1.51 -4.06
N ILE A 22 14.43 0.82 -5.17
CA ILE A 22 13.87 1.13 -6.49
C ILE A 22 12.37 0.77 -6.56
N VAL A 23 12.00 -0.41 -6.06
CA VAL A 23 10.62 -0.90 -6.12
C VAL A 23 9.72 -0.10 -5.18
N ALA A 24 10.23 0.28 -4.00
CA ALA A 24 9.53 1.12 -3.05
C ALA A 24 9.24 2.51 -3.62
N PHE A 25 10.17 3.10 -4.37
CA PHE A 25 9.96 4.38 -5.03
C PHE A 25 8.85 4.30 -6.11
N ALA A 26 8.91 3.30 -7.00
CA ALA A 26 7.88 3.11 -8.02
C ALA A 26 6.50 2.80 -7.39
N ALA A 27 6.48 1.98 -6.34
CA ALA A 27 5.26 1.66 -5.61
C ALA A 27 4.68 2.88 -4.87
N ALA A 28 5.52 3.76 -4.32
CA ALA A 28 5.09 4.97 -3.61
C ALA A 28 4.33 5.93 -4.54
N GLU A 29 4.81 6.12 -5.77
CA GLU A 29 4.13 6.97 -6.76
C GLU A 29 2.76 6.40 -7.16
N ILE A 30 2.66 5.09 -7.39
CA ILE A 30 1.39 4.42 -7.70
C ILE A 30 0.41 4.53 -6.51
N ALA A 31 0.90 4.29 -5.29
CA ALA A 31 0.09 4.39 -4.08
C ALA A 31 -0.47 5.81 -3.88
N ARG A 32 0.32 6.84 -4.20
CA ARG A 32 -0.12 8.24 -4.15
C ARG A 32 -1.29 8.49 -5.09
N ILE A 33 -1.21 8.03 -6.34
CA ILE A 33 -2.30 8.19 -7.32
C ILE A 33 -3.58 7.48 -6.85
N LEU A 34 -3.45 6.23 -6.38
CA LEU A 34 -4.58 5.46 -5.86
C LEU A 34 -5.22 6.09 -4.62
N PHE A 35 -4.42 6.69 -3.73
CA PHE A 35 -4.93 7.40 -2.56
C PHE A 35 -5.84 8.57 -2.95
N PHE A 36 -5.40 9.42 -3.89
CA PHE A 36 -6.23 10.52 -4.38
C PHE A 36 -7.49 10.02 -5.11
N LEU A 37 -7.37 8.97 -5.92
CA LEU A 37 -8.52 8.35 -6.58
C LEU A 37 -9.55 7.85 -5.55
N PHE A 38 -9.09 7.18 -4.50
CA PHE A 38 -9.94 6.71 -3.42
C PHE A 38 -10.64 7.86 -2.71
N VAL A 39 -9.94 8.96 -2.40
CA VAL A 39 -10.54 10.15 -1.77
C VAL A 39 -11.64 10.75 -2.66
N VAL A 40 -11.40 10.88 -3.98
CA VAL A 40 -12.41 11.40 -4.91
C VAL A 40 -13.64 10.48 -4.92
N LEU A 41 -13.45 9.17 -5.08
CA LEU A 41 -14.56 8.20 -5.07
C LEU A 41 -15.29 8.18 -3.73
N PHE A 42 -14.57 8.30 -2.61
CA PHE A 42 -15.14 8.38 -1.27
C PHE A 42 -16.03 9.60 -1.12
N VAL A 43 -15.57 10.78 -1.56
CA VAL A 43 -16.37 12.02 -1.51
C VAL A 43 -17.60 11.92 -2.42
N LEU A 44 -17.45 11.39 -3.64
CA LEU A 44 -18.58 11.17 -4.55
C LEU A 44 -19.61 10.19 -3.95
N GLY A 45 -19.14 9.09 -3.36
CA GLY A 45 -19.98 8.12 -2.67
C GLY A 45 -20.66 8.70 -1.44
N LEU A 46 -19.96 9.55 -0.67
CA LEU A 46 -20.51 10.25 0.49
C LEU A 46 -21.65 11.18 0.05
N ILE A 47 -21.41 12.05 -0.93
CA ILE A 47 -22.42 12.99 -1.45
C ILE A 47 -23.62 12.24 -2.06
N GLY A 48 -23.36 11.20 -2.86
CA GLY A 48 -24.42 10.37 -3.45
C GLY A 48 -25.25 9.62 -2.40
N GLY A 49 -24.60 9.13 -1.34
CA GLY A 49 -25.25 8.48 -0.20
C GLY A 49 -26.11 9.44 0.62
N LEU A 50 -25.63 10.66 0.88
CA LEU A 50 -26.41 11.69 1.57
C LEU A 50 -27.66 12.07 0.76
N ARG A 51 -27.54 12.21 -0.56
CA ARG A 51 -28.66 12.60 -1.44
C ARG A 51 -29.75 11.52 -1.57
N THR A 52 -29.42 10.26 -1.29
CA THR A 52 -30.39 9.15 -1.29
C THR A 52 -31.20 9.08 0.02
N ARG A 53 -30.69 9.64 1.12
CA ARG A 53 -31.30 9.55 2.46
C ARG A 53 -32.07 10.79 2.92
N ALA A 54 -32.01 11.89 2.16
CA ALA A 54 -32.79 13.11 2.38
C ALA A 54 -34.00 13.13 1.44
#